data_AF-A0A1V9FKV4-F1
#
_entry.id   AF-A0A1V9FKV4-F1
#
_cell.length_a   1.000
_cell.length_b   1.000
_cell.length_c   1.000
_cell.angle_alpha   90.00
_cell.angle_beta   90.00
_cell.angle_gamma   90.00
#
_symmetry.space_group_name_H-M   'P 1'
#
loop_
_entity.id
_entity.type
_entity.pdbx_description
1 polymer ?
#
loop_
_entity_poly.entity_id
_entity_poly.type
_entity_poly.pdbx_seq_one_letter_code
_entity_poly.pdbx_strand_id
1 'polypeptide(L)'
;MLQRITAAITGCALMFLLFACKKDNNAQPDPVYNGEGVATPVGLPDATAASVKTIGAEGGAISSADGRIKLSIPAGAVSAAQQFTVQSISNQNPLAIGKAYRLMPHNVTFSKPVTIEFSYNEEEIINTLPEALGIAYQDDKGIWQAQGSTVIDPENKKARVTTTHFSDWSLFESFYLVSSASMLPVNGTADLEVFCTEDILAPLTPGSQVPMGKKISIATTNIKEWKLAGAGNLQANGAKAVYKAPGTVPNAPNPVAISVNLDLKQRGKFMLVKNIEITGDDGEIEVRVAGGNWVKQPASPAVKMGPDNIAMADSDGDARGWYVLIRFVGGVGTHAFKDPAVIWGTHVHYHITGGNNYTCAYINGAEEFVPSGGGVTITSMGDDDGFIKGTFVMSPAGFGNNLKNTTTVEGRFRVRKSW
;
A
#
# COMPACT_ATOMS: atom_id res chain seq x y z
N MET A 1 -3.56 -32.57 79.68
CA MET A 1 -2.13 -32.85 79.43
C MET A 1 -2.01 -33.13 77.94
N LEU A 2 -1.53 -32.28 77.04
CA LEU A 2 -0.72 -31.06 77.12
C LEU A 2 -1.02 -30.20 75.85
N GLN A 3 -1.44 -28.95 76.09
CA GLN A 3 -1.06 -27.70 75.40
C GLN A 3 -1.25 -27.44 73.88
N ARG A 4 -2.12 -26.44 73.62
CA ARG A 4 -1.90 -25.19 72.87
C ARG A 4 -1.77 -25.26 71.34
N ILE A 5 -2.82 -24.83 70.62
CA ILE A 5 -2.75 -23.69 69.68
C ILE A 5 -4.06 -22.89 69.75
N THR A 6 -3.86 -21.59 69.91
CA THR A 6 -4.76 -20.53 70.37
C THR A 6 -5.53 -19.88 69.21
N ALA A 7 -6.80 -19.55 69.48
CA ALA A 7 -7.56 -18.34 69.16
C ALA A 7 -6.84 -17.25 68.33
N ALA A 8 -7.49 -16.47 67.46
CA ALA A 8 -8.75 -15.80 67.71
C ALA A 8 -9.39 -15.28 66.40
N ILE A 9 -10.69 -15.51 66.30
CA ILE A 9 -11.65 -14.75 65.50
C ILE A 9 -11.86 -13.44 66.27
N THR A 10 -11.56 -12.28 65.69
CA THR A 10 -12.27 -10.98 65.86
C THR A 10 -11.45 -9.87 65.18
N GLY A 11 -12.09 -9.13 64.25
CA GLY A 11 -11.65 -7.77 63.90
C GLY A 11 -10.96 -7.64 62.53
N CYS A 12 -11.75 -7.48 61.48
CA CYS A 12 -11.48 -6.54 60.36
C CYS A 12 -12.66 -6.59 59.36
N ALA A 13 -13.82 -6.15 59.83
CA ALA A 13 -14.78 -5.49 58.95
C ALA A 13 -14.24 -4.07 58.66
N LEU A 14 -14.50 -3.56 57.46
CA LEU A 14 -14.12 -2.23 56.96
C LEU A 14 -12.64 -2.02 56.57
N MET A 15 -12.25 -2.48 55.37
CA MET A 15 -11.33 -1.78 54.45
C MET A 15 -11.14 -2.58 53.15
N PHE A 16 -12.20 -2.76 52.35
CA PHE A 16 -12.00 -3.01 50.92
C PHE A 16 -12.05 -1.69 50.19
N LEU A 17 -10.85 -1.14 50.10
CA LEU A 17 -10.45 0.05 49.38
C LEU A 17 -10.98 0.04 47.94
N LEU A 18 -11.48 1.21 47.58
CA LEU A 18 -11.76 1.69 46.24
C LEU A 18 -10.55 1.46 45.32
N PHE A 19 -10.54 0.37 44.54
CA PHE A 19 -9.75 0.33 43.31
C PHE A 19 -10.53 1.05 42.21
N ALA A 20 -10.62 2.38 42.35
CA ALA A 20 -10.84 3.24 41.20
C ALA A 20 -9.58 3.13 40.33
N CYS A 21 -9.69 2.48 39.16
CA CYS A 21 -8.69 2.59 38.12
C CYS A 21 -8.45 4.08 37.84
N LYS A 22 -7.31 4.61 38.28
CA LYS A 22 -6.77 5.84 37.72
C LYS A 22 -6.58 5.56 36.24
N LYS A 23 -7.36 6.27 35.41
CA LYS A 23 -7.10 6.40 33.99
C LYS A 23 -5.77 7.16 33.90
N ASP A 24 -4.68 6.45 33.68
CA ASP A 24 -3.39 7.07 33.39
C ASP A 24 -3.55 7.84 32.08
N ASN A 25 -3.72 9.16 32.20
CA ASN A 25 -3.72 10.10 31.09
C ASN A 25 -2.28 10.33 30.60
N ASN A 26 -1.51 9.26 30.39
CA ASN A 26 -0.29 9.32 29.60
C ASN A 26 -0.66 9.33 28.11
N ALA A 27 -1.46 10.32 27.71
CA ALA A 27 -1.40 10.79 26.34
C ALA A 27 0.00 11.37 26.20
N GLN A 28 0.88 10.65 25.51
CA GLN A 28 2.15 11.19 25.09
C GLN A 28 1.85 12.53 24.40
N PRO A 29 2.49 13.65 24.79
CA PRO A 29 2.22 14.92 24.16
C PRO A 29 2.42 14.78 22.65
N ASP A 30 1.44 15.23 21.88
CA ASP A 30 1.51 15.26 20.42
C ASP A 30 2.84 15.96 20.04
N PRO A 31 3.62 15.42 19.09
CA PRO A 31 4.92 15.97 18.75
C PRO A 31 4.77 17.40 18.22
N VAL A 32 5.25 18.39 18.96
CA VAL A 32 5.31 19.79 18.51
C VAL A 32 6.46 19.92 17.52
N TYR A 33 6.15 20.13 16.24
CA TYR A 33 7.13 20.32 15.18
C TYR A 33 7.49 21.80 14.97
N ASN A 34 8.74 22.08 14.60
CA ASN A 34 9.34 23.42 14.53
C ASN A 34 9.32 24.07 13.12
N GLY A 35 8.70 23.43 12.13
CA GLY A 35 8.49 24.00 10.79
C GLY A 35 9.70 23.98 9.85
N GLU A 36 10.74 23.18 10.11
CA GLU A 36 12.00 23.22 9.35
C GLU A 36 12.03 22.34 8.08
N GLY A 37 10.94 21.64 7.74
CA GLY A 37 10.91 20.63 6.68
C GLY A 37 11.83 19.44 6.95
N VAL A 38 11.73 18.41 6.10
CA VAL A 38 12.67 17.28 6.12
C VAL A 38 13.33 17.11 4.77
N ALA A 39 14.66 17.15 4.78
CA ALA A 39 15.47 16.87 3.60
C ALA A 39 15.33 15.40 3.20
N THR A 40 15.17 15.17 1.90
CA THR A 40 15.08 13.85 1.28
C THR A 40 16.08 13.77 0.12
N PRO A 41 16.50 12.56 -0.31
CA PRO A 41 17.35 12.43 -1.48
C PRO A 41 16.70 13.01 -2.73
N VAL A 42 17.53 13.37 -3.72
CA VAL A 42 17.05 13.73 -5.06
C VAL A 42 16.57 12.47 -5.79
N GLY A 43 15.45 12.56 -6.50
CA GLY A 43 14.88 11.42 -7.20
C GLY A 43 15.77 10.91 -8.35
N LEU A 44 15.74 9.60 -8.57
CA LEU A 44 16.48 8.93 -9.64
C LEU A 44 15.59 8.71 -10.86
N PRO A 45 16.05 8.97 -12.09
CA PRO A 45 15.29 8.64 -13.31
C PRO A 45 14.88 7.17 -13.34
N ASP A 46 13.64 6.90 -13.78
CA ASP A 46 13.20 5.54 -14.08
C ASP A 46 13.54 5.16 -15.54
N ALA A 47 13.11 3.97 -15.98
CA ALA A 47 13.37 3.49 -17.34
C ALA A 47 12.52 4.19 -18.43
N THR A 48 11.65 5.13 -18.06
CA THR A 48 10.80 5.87 -19.00
C THR A 48 11.64 6.93 -19.72
N ALA A 49 11.58 6.95 -21.05
CA ALA A 49 12.29 7.96 -21.82
C ALA A 49 11.77 9.39 -21.53
N ALA A 50 12.70 10.34 -21.40
CA ALA A 50 12.37 11.75 -21.24
C ALA A 50 11.59 12.27 -22.44
N SER A 51 10.56 13.09 -22.18
CA SER A 51 9.92 13.88 -23.23
C SER A 51 10.73 15.16 -23.45
N VAL A 52 11.09 15.45 -24.70
CA VAL A 52 11.95 16.60 -25.06
C VAL A 52 11.28 17.45 -26.13
N LYS A 53 11.26 18.77 -25.96
CA LYS A 53 10.71 19.70 -26.96
C LYS A 53 11.41 21.06 -26.91
N THR A 54 11.74 21.61 -28.08
CA THR A 54 12.19 23.01 -28.20
C THR A 54 10.99 23.94 -28.27
N ILE A 55 10.94 24.96 -27.42
CA ILE A 55 9.87 25.95 -27.36
C ILE A 55 10.50 27.35 -27.36
N GLY A 56 10.01 28.24 -28.24
CA GLY A 56 10.47 29.62 -28.37
C GLY A 56 9.54 30.64 -27.71
N ALA A 57 9.71 31.91 -28.11
CA ALA A 57 8.98 33.04 -27.55
C ALA A 57 7.46 32.97 -27.82
N GLU A 58 7.04 32.22 -28.83
CA GLU A 58 5.64 31.91 -29.13
C GLU A 58 4.94 31.06 -28.05
N GLY A 59 5.72 30.42 -27.16
CA GLY A 59 5.21 29.52 -26.14
C GLY A 59 4.83 28.15 -26.70
N GLY A 60 4.33 27.28 -25.83
CA GLY A 60 3.99 25.92 -26.22
C GLY A 60 3.67 25.04 -25.03
N ALA A 61 3.53 23.75 -25.30
CA ALA A 61 3.31 22.75 -24.27
C ALA A 61 4.11 21.48 -24.55
N ILE A 62 4.47 20.78 -23.47
CA ILE A 62 5.10 19.47 -23.45
C ILE A 62 4.45 18.65 -22.33
N SER A 63 4.24 17.36 -22.56
CA SER A 63 3.74 16.42 -21.54
C SER A 63 4.76 15.32 -21.31
N SER A 64 4.71 14.66 -20.17
CA SER A 64 5.48 13.44 -19.93
C SER A 64 5.02 12.30 -20.86
N ALA A 65 5.88 11.31 -21.03
CA ALA A 65 5.61 10.15 -21.89
C ALA A 65 4.41 9.31 -21.39
N ASP A 66 4.14 9.32 -20.08
CA ASP A 66 3.00 8.65 -19.44
C ASP A 66 1.73 9.54 -19.40
N GLY A 67 1.79 10.77 -19.91
CA GLY A 67 0.67 11.71 -19.93
C GLY A 67 0.24 12.27 -18.58
N ARG A 68 0.97 11.97 -17.49
CA ARG A 68 0.59 12.36 -16.12
C ARG A 68 0.86 13.81 -15.77
N ILE A 69 1.91 14.40 -16.35
CA ILE A 69 2.25 15.81 -16.13
C ILE A 69 2.29 16.55 -17.48
N LYS A 70 1.74 17.76 -17.48
CA LYS A 70 1.76 18.68 -18.62
C LYS A 70 2.31 20.03 -18.21
N LEU A 71 3.26 20.53 -18.98
CA LEU A 71 3.79 21.88 -18.88
C LEU A 71 3.17 22.75 -19.97
N SER A 72 2.67 23.93 -19.59
CA SER A 72 2.18 24.94 -20.52
C SER A 72 2.96 26.23 -20.35
N ILE A 73 3.81 26.53 -21.33
CA ILE A 73 4.72 27.67 -21.38
C ILE A 73 4.01 28.79 -22.17
N PRO A 74 3.59 29.90 -21.56
CA PRO A 74 2.90 30.96 -22.29
C PRO A 74 3.85 31.73 -23.20
N ALA A 75 3.29 32.39 -24.22
CA ALA A 75 4.04 33.28 -25.10
C ALA A 75 4.76 34.39 -24.30
N GLY A 76 6.06 34.56 -24.55
CA GLY A 76 6.93 35.49 -23.86
C GLY A 76 7.44 35.04 -22.48
N ALA A 77 7.22 33.78 -22.07
CA ALA A 77 7.85 33.21 -20.88
C ALA A 77 9.37 33.01 -21.07
N VAL A 78 9.79 32.75 -22.31
CA VAL A 78 11.19 32.70 -22.74
C VAL A 78 11.43 33.69 -23.89
N SER A 79 12.64 34.21 -23.99
CA SER A 79 13.04 35.18 -25.02
C SER A 79 13.61 34.52 -26.28
N ALA A 80 14.07 33.28 -26.19
CA ALA A 80 14.67 32.51 -27.29
C ALA A 80 14.25 31.03 -27.21
N ALA A 81 14.38 30.33 -28.33
CA ALA A 81 14.14 28.89 -28.40
C ALA A 81 15.04 28.14 -27.42
N GLN A 82 14.42 27.38 -26.51
CA GLN A 82 15.12 26.57 -25.51
C GLN A 82 14.55 25.15 -25.50
N GLN A 83 15.42 24.18 -25.26
CA GLN A 83 15.00 22.80 -25.07
C GLN A 83 14.43 22.61 -23.66
N PHE A 84 13.24 22.03 -23.61
CA PHE A 84 12.51 21.63 -22.41
C PHE A 84 12.44 20.12 -22.30
N THR A 85 12.59 19.61 -21.08
CA THR A 85 12.55 18.17 -20.80
C THR A 85 11.67 17.87 -19.61
N VAL A 86 10.89 16.78 -19.73
CA VAL A 86 10.10 16.19 -18.64
C VAL A 86 10.55 14.74 -18.47
N GLN A 87 11.18 14.44 -17.32
CA GLN A 87 11.69 13.11 -16.99
C GLN A 87 11.00 12.59 -15.73
N SER A 88 10.44 11.39 -15.81
CA SER A 88 9.92 10.67 -14.65
C SER A 88 11.07 10.22 -13.73
N ILE A 89 10.91 10.40 -12.42
CA ILE A 89 11.88 10.05 -11.39
C ILE A 89 11.21 9.33 -10.20
N SER A 90 12.00 8.64 -9.39
CA SER A 90 11.55 8.11 -8.10
C SER A 90 11.06 9.25 -7.21
N ASN A 91 9.94 9.02 -6.52
CA ASN A 91 9.31 10.04 -5.70
C ASN A 91 9.81 9.96 -4.26
N GLN A 92 10.48 11.02 -3.81
CA GLN A 92 11.04 11.13 -2.45
C GLN A 92 10.20 12.07 -1.56
N ASN A 93 9.05 12.55 -2.04
CA ASN A 93 8.15 13.36 -1.24
C ASN A 93 7.54 12.51 -0.09
N PRO A 94 7.58 12.96 1.18
CA PRO A 94 7.06 12.21 2.33
C PRO A 94 5.58 11.81 2.23
N LEU A 95 4.79 12.53 1.44
CA LEU A 95 3.35 12.28 1.21
C LEU A 95 3.04 12.12 -0.29
N ALA A 96 4.03 11.65 -1.04
CA ALA A 96 3.96 11.40 -2.48
C ALA A 96 2.70 10.64 -2.90
N ILE A 97 2.07 11.12 -3.98
CA ILE A 97 1.20 10.29 -4.82
C ILE A 97 1.95 10.00 -6.12
N GLY A 98 2.06 8.72 -6.47
CA GLY A 98 2.66 8.29 -7.72
C GLY A 98 4.11 8.75 -7.89
N LYS A 99 4.50 9.03 -9.13
CA LYS A 99 5.88 9.43 -9.50
C LYS A 99 6.11 10.94 -9.34
N ALA A 100 7.36 11.33 -9.20
CA ALA A 100 7.78 12.72 -9.34
C ALA A 100 8.36 12.96 -10.74
N TYR A 101 8.52 14.23 -11.13
CA TYR A 101 9.03 14.62 -12.44
C TYR A 101 10.12 15.67 -12.32
N ARG A 102 11.26 15.40 -12.93
CA ARG A 102 12.33 16.38 -13.14
C ARG A 102 12.02 17.21 -14.37
N LEU A 103 11.87 18.51 -14.17
CA LEU A 103 11.57 19.47 -15.22
C LEU A 103 12.85 20.24 -15.54
N MET A 104 13.26 20.31 -16.80
CA MET A 104 14.46 21.06 -17.21
C MET A 104 14.12 22.11 -18.26
N PRO A 105 14.83 23.26 -18.28
CA PRO A 105 16.06 23.58 -17.53
C PRO A 105 15.83 24.17 -16.12
N HIS A 106 16.70 23.83 -15.14
CA HIS A 106 16.63 24.37 -13.76
C HIS A 106 17.07 25.84 -13.66
N ASN A 107 18.03 26.27 -14.49
CA ASN A 107 18.68 27.58 -14.39
C ASN A 107 17.99 28.65 -15.23
N VAL A 108 16.67 28.53 -15.43
CA VAL A 108 15.87 29.51 -16.18
C VAL A 108 14.80 30.07 -15.27
N THR A 109 14.82 31.38 -15.10
CA THR A 109 13.70 32.13 -14.53
C THR A 109 12.80 32.59 -15.66
N PHE A 110 11.55 32.13 -15.67
CA PHE A 110 10.60 32.52 -16.70
C PHE A 110 10.09 33.95 -16.49
N SER A 111 10.06 34.73 -17.58
CA SER A 111 9.53 36.11 -17.57
C SER A 111 8.02 36.17 -17.33
N LYS A 112 7.33 35.04 -17.54
CA LYS A 112 5.91 34.84 -17.23
C LYS A 112 5.73 33.46 -16.59
N PRO A 113 4.84 33.30 -15.61
CA PRO A 113 4.62 32.02 -14.96
C PRO A 113 4.21 30.92 -15.94
N VAL A 114 4.86 29.76 -15.86
CA VAL A 114 4.52 28.52 -16.56
C VAL A 114 3.52 27.74 -15.72
N THR A 115 2.57 27.05 -16.36
CA THR A 115 1.64 26.16 -15.65
C THR A 115 2.14 24.73 -15.64
N ILE A 116 2.16 24.12 -14.46
CA ILE A 116 2.37 22.69 -14.25
C ILE A 116 1.00 22.08 -13.91
N GLU A 117 0.58 21.08 -14.69
CA GLU A 117 -0.67 20.34 -14.50
C GLU A 117 -0.36 18.86 -14.26
N PHE A 118 -0.80 18.33 -13.14
CA PHE A 118 -0.82 16.90 -12.85
C PHE A 118 -2.22 16.34 -13.10
N SER A 119 -2.29 15.15 -13.70
CA SER A 119 -3.52 14.36 -13.81
C SER A 119 -3.45 13.16 -12.87
N TYR A 120 -4.54 12.91 -12.14
CA TYR A 120 -4.67 11.78 -11.22
C TYR A 120 -5.87 10.90 -11.59
N ASN A 121 -5.93 9.71 -11.02
CA ASN A 121 -7.08 8.80 -11.13
C ASN A 121 -7.68 8.50 -9.74
N GLU A 122 -8.79 7.77 -9.72
CA GLU A 122 -9.50 7.45 -8.45
C GLU A 122 -8.73 6.45 -7.57
N GLU A 123 -8.00 5.52 -8.19
CA GLU A 123 -7.19 4.52 -7.48
C GLU A 123 -6.07 5.18 -6.67
N GLU A 124 -5.43 6.21 -7.24
CA GLU A 124 -4.35 6.97 -6.60
C GLU A 124 -4.79 7.77 -5.39
N ILE A 125 -6.07 8.16 -5.35
CA ILE A 125 -6.63 8.97 -4.26
C ILE A 125 -7.58 8.17 -3.38
N ILE A 126 -7.57 6.83 -3.47
CA ILE A 126 -8.47 5.96 -2.70
C ILE A 126 -8.33 6.11 -1.18
N ASN A 127 -7.22 6.67 -0.69
CA ASN A 127 -6.97 6.95 0.72
C ASN A 127 -7.35 8.39 1.13
N THR A 128 -7.70 9.25 0.18
CA THR A 128 -7.84 10.70 0.40
C THR A 128 -8.98 11.29 -0.42
N LEU A 129 -9.01 12.62 -0.53
CA LEU A 129 -10.00 13.42 -1.26
C LEU A 129 -9.26 14.38 -2.20
N PRO A 130 -9.88 14.82 -3.32
CA PRO A 130 -9.31 15.84 -4.18
C PRO A 130 -8.84 17.12 -3.44
N GLU A 131 -9.59 17.58 -2.43
CA GLU A 131 -9.31 18.79 -1.64
C GLU A 131 -8.10 18.64 -0.71
N ALA A 132 -7.64 17.40 -0.50
CA ALA A 132 -6.42 17.12 0.23
C ALA A 132 -5.18 17.13 -0.66
N LEU A 133 -5.33 17.18 -1.99
CA LEU A 133 -4.22 17.15 -2.93
C LEU A 133 -3.48 18.48 -2.99
N GLY A 134 -2.17 18.40 -3.24
CA GLY A 134 -1.31 19.55 -3.46
C GLY A 134 -0.16 19.23 -4.39
N ILE A 135 0.49 20.27 -4.91
CA ILE A 135 1.73 20.14 -5.69
C ILE A 135 2.88 20.72 -4.88
N ALA A 136 4.01 20.00 -4.85
CA ALA A 136 5.24 20.44 -4.22
C ALA A 136 6.41 20.36 -5.20
N TYR A 137 7.45 21.15 -4.94
CA TYR A 137 8.74 21.02 -5.59
C TYR A 137 9.84 20.75 -4.57
N GLN A 138 10.94 20.11 -4.97
CA GLN A 138 12.11 19.94 -4.12
C GLN A 138 13.11 21.09 -4.34
N ASP A 139 13.50 21.77 -3.26
CA ASP A 139 14.50 22.83 -3.31
C ASP A 139 15.95 22.30 -3.31
N ASP A 140 16.92 23.22 -3.37
CA ASP A 140 18.36 22.92 -3.38
C ASP A 140 18.88 22.30 -2.08
N LYS A 141 18.10 22.39 -1.00
CA LYS A 141 18.38 21.75 0.30
C LYS A 141 17.76 20.35 0.40
N GLY A 142 17.08 19.89 -0.64
CA GLY A 142 16.39 18.60 -0.68
C GLY A 142 15.05 18.61 0.08
N ILE A 143 14.53 19.78 0.45
CA ILE A 143 13.27 19.93 1.18
C ILE A 143 12.14 20.14 0.18
N TRP A 144 11.05 19.40 0.37
CA TRP A 144 9.84 19.58 -0.44
C TRP A 144 9.05 20.79 0.03
N GLN A 145 8.71 21.68 -0.90
CA GLN A 145 7.99 22.93 -0.66
C GLN A 145 6.58 22.82 -1.25
N ALA A 146 5.58 22.64 -0.39
CA ALA A 146 4.18 22.60 -0.79
C ALA A 146 3.73 23.97 -1.31
N GLN A 147 3.09 24.01 -2.48
CA GLN A 147 2.65 25.24 -3.13
C GLN A 147 1.23 25.62 -2.71
N GLY A 148 1.09 26.81 -2.12
CA GLY A 148 -0.21 27.31 -1.67
C GLY A 148 -1.14 27.84 -2.75
N SER A 149 -0.68 27.88 -4.01
CA SER A 149 -1.49 28.26 -5.18
C SER A 149 -2.00 27.06 -5.98
N THR A 150 -2.02 25.85 -5.39
CA THR A 150 -2.53 24.67 -6.08
C THR A 150 -4.04 24.81 -6.34
N VAL A 151 -4.44 24.70 -7.61
CA VAL A 151 -5.83 24.69 -8.05
C VAL A 151 -6.23 23.26 -8.39
N ILE A 152 -7.20 22.72 -7.64
CA ILE A 152 -7.75 21.39 -7.86
C ILE A 152 -9.00 21.48 -8.74
N ASP A 153 -9.06 20.64 -9.76
CA ASP A 153 -10.20 20.43 -10.66
C ASP A 153 -10.62 18.96 -10.54
N PRO A 154 -11.55 18.63 -9.62
CA PRO A 154 -11.94 17.25 -9.36
C PRO A 154 -12.74 16.63 -10.51
N GLU A 155 -13.48 17.43 -11.27
CA GLU A 155 -14.29 16.96 -12.41
C GLU A 155 -13.39 16.41 -13.52
N ASN A 156 -12.29 17.10 -13.81
CA ASN A 156 -11.32 16.69 -14.81
C ASN A 156 -10.12 15.92 -14.24
N LYS A 157 -10.13 15.65 -12.93
CA LYS A 157 -9.08 14.94 -12.17
C LYS A 157 -7.69 15.55 -12.35
N LYS A 158 -7.60 16.87 -12.14
CA LYS A 158 -6.38 17.66 -12.34
C LYS A 158 -6.00 18.49 -11.13
N ALA A 159 -4.70 18.67 -10.93
CA ALA A 159 -4.12 19.63 -10.01
C ALA A 159 -3.17 20.55 -10.77
N ARG A 160 -3.23 21.86 -10.53
CA ARG A 160 -2.44 22.86 -11.28
C ARG A 160 -1.74 23.83 -10.37
N VAL A 161 -0.55 24.24 -10.75
CA VAL A 161 0.19 25.35 -10.13
C VAL A 161 0.90 26.18 -11.19
N THR A 162 1.15 27.44 -10.90
CA THR A 162 2.02 28.29 -11.72
C THR A 162 3.37 28.48 -11.06
N THR A 163 4.45 28.40 -11.83
CA THR A 163 5.83 28.58 -11.35
C THR A 163 6.65 29.43 -12.32
N THR A 164 7.70 30.07 -11.81
CA THR A 164 8.71 30.81 -12.59
C THR A 164 10.03 30.06 -12.70
N HIS A 165 10.13 28.84 -12.18
CA HIS A 165 11.34 28.02 -12.19
C HIS A 165 11.00 26.54 -12.34
N PHE A 166 11.98 25.75 -12.72
CA PHE A 166 11.90 24.29 -12.77
C PHE A 166 12.88 23.62 -11.82
N SER A 167 12.52 22.39 -11.44
CA SER A 167 13.19 21.54 -10.45
C SER A 167 12.54 20.15 -10.51
N ASP A 168 12.54 19.41 -9.41
CA ASP A 168 11.76 18.18 -9.24
C ASP A 168 10.39 18.51 -8.63
N TRP A 169 9.31 17.97 -9.22
CA TRP A 169 7.92 18.28 -8.86
C TRP A 169 7.12 17.01 -8.59
N SER A 170 6.21 17.07 -7.62
CA SER A 170 5.36 15.94 -7.21
C SER A 170 3.95 16.38 -6.83
N LEU A 171 2.98 15.51 -7.09
CA LEU A 171 1.68 15.52 -6.44
C LEU A 171 1.80 14.89 -5.03
N PHE A 172 1.02 15.36 -4.07
CA PHE A 172 0.98 14.80 -2.71
C PHE A 172 -0.43 14.87 -2.12
N GLU A 173 -0.69 14.06 -1.08
CA GLU A 173 -1.90 14.10 -0.24
C GLU A 173 -1.60 14.65 1.14
N SER A 174 -2.20 15.78 1.51
CA SER A 174 -1.91 16.45 2.80
C SER A 174 -2.42 15.68 4.04
N PHE A 175 -3.47 14.87 3.87
CA PHE A 175 -3.97 13.94 4.87
C PHE A 175 -4.69 12.78 4.19
N TYR A 176 -4.64 11.60 4.78
CA TYR A 176 -5.22 10.38 4.19
C TYR A 176 -5.46 9.29 5.23
N LEU A 177 -6.38 8.37 4.92
CA LEU A 177 -6.79 7.24 5.74
C LEU A 177 -6.27 5.94 5.11
N VAL A 178 -5.37 5.26 5.83
CA VAL A 178 -4.91 3.92 5.46
C VAL A 178 -5.71 2.88 6.23
N SER A 179 -5.97 1.75 5.57
CA SER A 179 -6.38 0.52 6.24
C SER A 179 -5.38 -0.58 5.92
N SER A 180 -5.13 -1.48 6.87
CA SER A 180 -4.31 -2.67 6.62
C SER A 180 -4.96 -3.57 5.56
N ALA A 181 -6.29 -3.59 5.43
CA ALA A 181 -6.97 -4.45 4.46
C ALA A 181 -8.15 -3.75 3.78
N SER A 182 -8.32 -3.99 2.47
CA SER A 182 -9.53 -3.67 1.70
C SER A 182 -10.57 -4.79 1.72
N MET A 183 -10.17 -5.98 2.19
CA MET A 183 -11.02 -7.16 2.31
C MET A 183 -10.64 -7.98 3.53
N LEU A 184 -11.63 -8.50 4.26
CA LEU A 184 -11.44 -9.33 5.44
C LEU A 184 -12.29 -10.60 5.39
N PRO A 185 -11.83 -11.70 6.02
CA PRO A 185 -12.70 -12.81 6.31
C PRO A 185 -13.68 -12.44 7.42
N VAL A 186 -14.68 -13.28 7.63
CA VAL A 186 -15.48 -13.24 8.87
C VAL A 186 -14.56 -13.29 10.10
N ASN A 187 -14.91 -12.52 11.13
CA ASN A 187 -14.10 -12.30 12.34
C ASN A 187 -12.69 -11.69 12.15
N GLY A 188 -12.27 -11.39 10.91
CA GLY A 188 -11.02 -10.72 10.62
C GLY A 188 -10.96 -9.31 11.19
N THR A 189 -9.75 -8.77 11.32
CA THR A 189 -9.51 -7.42 11.84
C THR A 189 -8.70 -6.59 10.86
N ALA A 190 -9.01 -5.29 10.77
CA ALA A 190 -8.19 -4.32 10.06
C ALA A 190 -7.84 -3.16 10.99
N ASP A 191 -6.58 -2.74 10.93
CA ASP A 191 -6.12 -1.50 11.54
C ASP A 191 -6.33 -0.36 10.57
N LEU A 192 -6.77 0.78 11.08
CA LEU A 192 -6.95 2.02 10.34
C LEU A 192 -6.18 3.15 11.02
N GLU A 193 -5.57 4.02 10.22
CA GLU A 193 -4.85 5.18 10.73
C GLU A 193 -4.91 6.36 9.76
N VAL A 194 -5.12 7.56 10.31
CA VAL A 194 -5.07 8.81 9.56
C VAL A 194 -3.69 9.43 9.68
N PHE A 195 -3.06 9.69 8.54
CA PHE A 195 -1.74 10.30 8.44
C PHE A 195 -1.81 11.70 7.82
N CYS A 196 -0.80 12.52 8.11
CA CYS A 196 -0.59 13.85 7.52
C CYS A 196 0.88 14.29 7.66
N THR A 197 1.16 15.53 7.24
CA THR A 197 2.23 16.37 7.82
C THR A 197 1.58 17.60 8.42
N GLU A 198 1.88 17.94 9.67
CA GLU A 198 1.18 19.03 10.38
C GLU A 198 1.33 20.40 9.69
N ASP A 199 2.47 20.62 9.05
CA ASP A 199 2.83 21.90 8.39
C ASP A 199 1.82 22.34 7.32
N ILE A 200 1.17 21.38 6.66
CA ILE A 200 0.29 21.62 5.51
C ILE A 200 -1.20 21.39 5.84
N LEU A 201 -1.55 21.23 7.12
CA LEU A 201 -2.95 21.13 7.55
C LEU A 201 -3.64 22.50 7.61
N ALA A 202 -2.87 23.57 7.82
CA ALA A 202 -3.38 24.92 7.69
C ALA A 202 -3.66 25.26 6.20
N PRO A 203 -4.62 26.14 5.89
CA PRO A 203 -4.81 26.63 4.53
C PRO A 203 -3.50 27.23 4.01
N LEU A 204 -3.01 26.69 2.89
CA LEU A 204 -1.88 27.28 2.21
C LEU A 204 -2.36 28.56 1.51
N THR A 205 -1.69 29.68 1.74
CA THR A 205 -2.06 30.94 1.10
C THR A 205 -1.48 31.01 -0.30
N PRO A 206 -2.21 31.57 -1.29
CA PRO A 206 -1.66 31.73 -2.63
C PRO A 206 -0.31 32.46 -2.63
N GLY A 207 0.69 31.86 -3.27
CA GLY A 207 2.06 32.38 -3.32
C GLY A 207 2.94 32.04 -2.11
N SER A 208 2.40 31.36 -1.09
CA SER A 208 3.22 30.78 -0.02
C SER A 208 3.83 29.44 -0.43
N GLN A 209 4.96 29.14 0.21
CA GLN A 209 5.66 27.87 0.13
C GLN A 209 5.82 27.36 1.55
N VAL A 210 5.39 26.13 1.80
CA VAL A 210 5.46 25.52 3.13
C VAL A 210 6.39 24.31 3.09
N PRO A 211 7.47 24.29 3.88
CA PRO A 211 8.36 23.16 3.93
C PRO A 211 7.64 21.94 4.52
N MET A 212 7.73 20.81 3.84
CA MET A 212 7.03 19.58 4.24
C MET A 212 7.85 18.82 5.29
N GLY A 213 7.25 18.59 6.45
CA GLY A 213 7.81 17.75 7.50
C GLY A 213 7.68 16.24 7.26
N LYS A 214 7.81 15.46 8.34
CA LYS A 214 7.66 14.00 8.30
C LYS A 214 6.19 13.59 8.27
N LYS A 215 5.90 12.48 7.59
CA LYS A 215 4.65 11.74 7.79
C LYS A 215 4.48 11.40 9.26
N ILE A 216 3.37 11.83 9.85
CA ILE A 216 2.96 11.56 11.23
C ILE A 216 1.49 11.17 11.29
N SER A 217 1.08 10.51 12.38
CA SER A 217 -0.33 10.32 12.71
C SER A 217 -0.97 11.68 12.99
N ILE A 218 -2.18 11.92 12.48
CA ILE A 218 -2.85 13.20 12.70
C ILE A 218 -3.14 13.43 14.19
N ALA A 219 -3.00 14.67 14.67
CA ALA A 219 -3.31 14.99 16.05
C ALA A 219 -4.76 14.63 16.42
N THR A 220 -4.94 14.05 17.60
CA THR A 220 -6.26 13.60 18.08
C THR A 220 -7.28 14.74 18.17
N THR A 221 -6.79 15.98 18.36
CA THR A 221 -7.61 17.20 18.39
C THR A 221 -8.29 17.52 17.06
N ASN A 222 -7.77 17.00 15.94
CA ASN A 222 -8.35 17.16 14.60
C ASN A 222 -9.35 16.05 14.25
N ILE A 223 -9.40 14.96 15.04
CA ILE A 223 -10.37 13.87 14.86
C ILE A 223 -11.67 14.23 15.59
N LYS A 224 -12.80 14.27 14.88
CA LYS A 224 -14.12 14.50 15.48
C LYS A 224 -14.84 13.21 15.83
N GLU A 225 -14.93 12.30 14.88
CA GLU A 225 -15.63 11.04 15.09
C GLU A 225 -15.18 9.99 14.08
N TRP A 226 -15.17 8.75 14.54
CA TRP A 226 -15.12 7.55 13.70
C TRP A 226 -16.52 6.96 13.63
N LYS A 227 -16.92 6.49 12.45
CA LYS A 227 -18.22 5.86 12.21
C LYS A 227 -18.05 4.59 11.40
N LEU A 228 -18.86 3.59 11.74
CA LEU A 228 -19.02 2.36 10.98
C LEU A 228 -20.45 2.34 10.41
N ALA A 229 -20.57 2.20 9.10
CA ALA A 229 -21.80 1.92 8.38
C ALA A 229 -21.73 0.49 7.83
N GLY A 230 -22.31 -0.45 8.58
CA GLY A 230 -22.28 -1.87 8.28
C GLY A 230 -22.22 -2.73 9.53
N ALA A 231 -22.14 -4.05 9.35
CA ALA A 231 -21.99 -4.99 10.45
C ALA A 231 -20.53 -5.04 10.95
N GLY A 232 -20.33 -5.51 12.18
CA GLY A 232 -19.01 -5.60 12.82
C GLY A 232 -18.89 -4.66 14.02
N ASN A 233 -17.67 -4.42 14.47
CA ASN A 233 -17.37 -3.54 15.60
C ASN A 233 -16.17 -2.64 15.27
N LEU A 234 -16.25 -1.37 15.62
CA LEU A 234 -15.18 -0.39 15.42
C LEU A 234 -14.75 0.18 16.77
N GLN A 235 -13.47 0.04 17.10
CA GLN A 235 -12.87 0.60 18.30
C GLN A 235 -11.89 1.70 17.90
N ALA A 236 -12.23 2.96 18.18
CA ALA A 236 -11.41 4.10 17.84
C ALA A 236 -10.56 4.57 19.04
N ASN A 237 -9.34 5.02 18.75
CA ASN A 237 -8.44 5.66 19.68
C ASN A 237 -7.64 6.76 18.96
N GLY A 238 -8.14 7.99 19.02
CA GLY A 238 -7.51 9.14 18.37
C GLY A 238 -7.44 8.98 16.84
N ALA A 239 -6.23 9.07 16.28
CA ALA A 239 -5.96 8.90 14.85
C ALA A 239 -6.10 7.46 14.34
N LYS A 240 -6.27 6.49 15.24
CA LYS A 240 -6.31 5.06 14.93
C LYS A 240 -7.68 4.49 15.20
N ALA A 241 -8.05 3.45 14.45
CA ALA A 241 -9.18 2.61 14.77
C ALA A 241 -8.90 1.15 14.41
N VAL A 242 -9.49 0.23 15.16
CA VAL A 242 -9.48 -1.21 14.86
C VAL A 242 -10.89 -1.63 14.50
N TYR A 243 -11.05 -2.12 13.28
CA TYR A 243 -12.30 -2.72 12.83
C TYR A 243 -12.22 -4.24 12.97
N LYS A 244 -13.30 -4.84 13.50
CA LYS A 244 -13.50 -6.29 13.54
C LYS A 244 -14.73 -6.67 12.72
N ALA A 245 -14.52 -7.50 11.71
CA ALA A 245 -15.57 -8.06 10.88
C ALA A 245 -16.54 -8.94 11.69
N PRO A 246 -17.82 -9.01 11.29
CA PRO A 246 -18.80 -9.89 11.93
C PRO A 246 -18.48 -11.38 11.70
N GLY A 247 -19.15 -12.25 12.44
CA GLY A 247 -18.96 -13.72 12.35
C GLY A 247 -19.55 -14.37 11.09
N THR A 248 -20.28 -13.63 10.27
CA THR A 248 -20.91 -14.07 9.02
C THR A 248 -20.80 -12.95 7.98
N VAL A 249 -20.76 -13.31 6.69
CA VAL A 249 -20.82 -12.32 5.60
C VAL A 249 -22.13 -11.52 5.69
N PRO A 250 -22.11 -10.18 5.78
CA PRO A 250 -23.33 -9.38 5.84
C PRO A 250 -24.09 -9.39 4.51
N ASN A 251 -25.43 -9.45 4.59
CA ASN A 251 -26.27 -9.37 3.40
C ASN A 251 -26.31 -7.95 2.79
N ALA A 252 -26.26 -6.91 3.61
CA ALA A 252 -26.07 -5.50 3.21
C ALA A 252 -25.86 -4.61 4.47
N PRO A 253 -25.07 -3.51 4.38
CA PRO A 253 -24.13 -3.22 3.31
C PRO A 253 -22.90 -4.15 3.39
N ASN A 254 -22.42 -4.58 2.23
CA ASN A 254 -21.12 -5.21 2.03
C ASN A 254 -20.60 -4.74 0.64
N PRO A 255 -19.48 -4.02 0.53
CA PRO A 255 -18.53 -3.68 1.59
C PRO A 255 -19.13 -2.80 2.71
N VAL A 256 -18.56 -2.92 3.92
CA VAL A 256 -18.88 -1.98 5.01
C VAL A 256 -18.08 -0.70 4.80
N ALA A 257 -18.63 0.44 5.24
CA ALA A 257 -17.95 1.72 5.15
C ALA A 257 -17.49 2.18 6.54
N ILE A 258 -16.21 2.52 6.67
CA ILE A 258 -15.62 3.13 7.86
C ILE A 258 -15.23 4.55 7.48
N SER A 259 -15.75 5.54 8.20
CA SER A 259 -15.47 6.94 7.95
C SER A 259 -14.87 7.62 9.17
N VAL A 260 -13.98 8.59 8.93
CA VAL A 260 -13.45 9.49 9.96
C VAL A 260 -13.69 10.93 9.56
N ASN A 261 -14.33 11.67 10.45
CA ASN A 261 -14.60 13.10 10.27
C ASN A 261 -13.48 13.91 10.92
N LEU A 262 -12.89 14.79 10.12
CA LEU A 262 -11.80 15.69 10.48
C LEU A 262 -12.32 17.13 10.59
N ASP A 263 -11.77 17.89 11.52
CA ASP A 263 -11.95 19.35 11.62
C ASP A 263 -10.58 20.01 11.68
N LEU A 264 -10.17 20.55 10.54
CA LEU A 264 -8.88 21.21 10.37
C LEU A 264 -9.00 22.73 10.60
N LYS A 265 -9.94 23.14 11.45
CA LYS A 265 -10.19 24.53 11.85
C LYS A 265 -10.41 25.43 10.63
N GLN A 266 -9.42 26.27 10.29
CA GLN A 266 -9.52 27.22 9.19
C GLN A 266 -9.60 26.56 7.81
N ARG A 267 -9.07 25.33 7.67
CA ARG A 267 -9.14 24.59 6.40
C ARG A 267 -10.51 23.93 6.16
N GLY A 268 -11.32 23.78 7.21
CA GLY A 268 -12.67 23.25 7.13
C GLY A 268 -12.79 21.81 7.66
N LYS A 269 -13.92 21.18 7.33
CA LYS A 269 -14.28 19.84 7.77
C LYS A 269 -14.25 18.87 6.60
N PHE A 270 -13.73 17.68 6.84
CA PHE A 270 -13.53 16.65 5.81
C PHE A 270 -13.97 15.30 6.34
N MET A 271 -14.37 14.40 5.44
CA MET A 271 -14.71 13.02 5.77
C MET A 271 -13.89 12.10 4.88
N LEU A 272 -12.99 11.31 5.48
CA LEU A 272 -12.29 10.23 4.78
C LEU A 272 -13.10 8.94 4.95
N VAL A 273 -13.19 8.12 3.90
CA VAL A 273 -13.96 6.88 3.90
C VAL A 273 -13.10 5.73 3.38
N LYS A 274 -13.18 4.60 4.06
CA LYS A 274 -12.66 3.32 3.59
C LYS A 274 -13.76 2.27 3.55
N ASN A 275 -13.80 1.55 2.43
CA ASN A 275 -14.69 0.41 2.24
C ASN A 275 -13.91 -0.87 2.47
N ILE A 276 -14.45 -1.77 3.29
CA ILE A 276 -13.85 -3.10 3.54
C ILE A 276 -14.88 -4.15 3.17
N GLU A 277 -14.54 -4.99 2.19
CA GLU A 277 -15.37 -6.13 1.81
C GLU A 277 -15.21 -7.27 2.81
N ILE A 278 -16.32 -7.84 3.27
CA ILE A 278 -16.32 -9.05 4.10
C ILE A 278 -16.62 -10.24 3.22
N THR A 279 -15.71 -11.21 3.18
CA THR A 279 -15.86 -12.42 2.37
C THR A 279 -15.84 -13.67 3.24
N GLY A 280 -16.54 -14.71 2.79
CA GLY A 280 -16.39 -16.08 3.28
C GLY A 280 -15.53 -16.95 2.35
N ASP A 281 -15.05 -16.36 1.25
CA ASP A 281 -14.23 -16.98 0.22
C ASP A 281 -12.80 -16.43 0.29
N ASP A 282 -11.85 -17.30 0.61
CA ASP A 282 -10.41 -17.02 0.61
C ASP A 282 -9.77 -17.26 -0.77
N GLY A 283 -10.59 -17.64 -1.76
CA GLY A 283 -10.21 -17.84 -3.14
C GLY A 283 -9.91 -19.30 -3.47
N GLU A 284 -9.17 -19.50 -4.55
CA GLU A 284 -8.96 -20.82 -5.12
C GLU A 284 -7.58 -20.98 -5.76
N ILE A 285 -7.10 -22.22 -5.77
CA ILE A 285 -5.94 -22.69 -6.50
C ILE A 285 -6.42 -23.82 -7.42
N GLU A 286 -6.12 -23.70 -8.71
CA GLU A 286 -6.37 -24.76 -9.68
C GLU A 286 -5.06 -25.33 -10.19
N VAL A 287 -4.97 -26.66 -10.28
CA VAL A 287 -3.77 -27.38 -10.74
C VAL A 287 -4.15 -28.39 -11.82
N ARG A 288 -3.30 -28.55 -12.84
CA ARG A 288 -3.38 -29.65 -13.79
C ARG A 288 -2.02 -30.30 -14.00
N VAL A 289 -2.02 -31.58 -14.35
CA VAL A 289 -0.81 -32.38 -14.60
C VAL A 289 -0.84 -32.89 -16.04
N ALA A 290 0.29 -32.77 -16.74
CA ALA A 290 0.51 -33.29 -18.10
C ALA A 290 -0.57 -32.87 -19.12
N GLY A 291 -1.08 -31.63 -19.03
CA GLY A 291 -2.15 -31.13 -19.91
C GLY A 291 -3.54 -31.74 -19.64
N GLY A 292 -3.71 -32.48 -18.54
CA GLY A 292 -5.00 -33.01 -18.12
C GLY A 292 -5.98 -31.94 -17.61
N ASN A 293 -7.05 -32.40 -16.96
CA ASN A 293 -8.10 -31.52 -16.43
C ASN A 293 -7.60 -30.67 -15.25
N TRP A 294 -8.15 -29.47 -15.14
CA TRP A 294 -7.96 -28.60 -13.97
C TRP A 294 -8.71 -29.15 -12.76
N VAL A 295 -7.99 -29.24 -11.64
CA VAL A 295 -8.54 -29.58 -10.32
C VAL A 295 -8.54 -28.31 -9.48
N LYS A 296 -9.73 -27.83 -9.12
CA LYS A 296 -9.94 -26.60 -8.34
C LYS A 296 -10.03 -26.90 -6.84
N GLN A 297 -9.33 -26.10 -6.03
CA GLN A 297 -9.26 -26.24 -4.58
C GLN A 297 -9.49 -24.89 -3.92
N PRO A 298 -10.31 -24.81 -2.85
CA PRO A 298 -10.43 -23.59 -2.07
C PRO A 298 -9.10 -23.28 -1.38
N ALA A 299 -8.69 -22.02 -1.42
CA ALA A 299 -7.45 -21.57 -0.82
C ALA A 299 -7.65 -21.18 0.65
N SER A 300 -6.58 -21.29 1.42
CA SER A 300 -6.39 -20.51 2.64
C SER A 300 -5.79 -19.14 2.28
N PRO A 301 -5.91 -18.11 3.14
CA PRO A 301 -5.36 -16.80 2.85
C PRO A 301 -3.85 -16.85 2.65
N ALA A 302 -3.34 -16.04 1.72
CA ALA A 302 -1.92 -15.85 1.55
C ALA A 302 -1.36 -15.12 2.78
N VAL A 303 -0.23 -15.60 3.29
CA VAL A 303 0.43 -15.07 4.49
C VAL A 303 1.86 -14.61 4.18
N LYS A 304 2.31 -13.56 4.89
CA LYS A 304 3.71 -13.16 4.91
C LYS A 304 4.49 -14.04 5.90
N MET A 305 5.55 -14.68 5.41
CA MET A 305 6.51 -15.43 6.22
C MET A 305 7.79 -14.61 6.50
N GLY A 306 7.86 -13.38 5.99
CA GLY A 306 8.96 -12.44 6.13
C GLY A 306 8.65 -11.16 5.34
N PRO A 307 9.59 -10.21 5.22
CA PRO A 307 9.36 -8.94 4.51
C PRO A 307 8.84 -9.15 3.08
N ASP A 308 9.47 -10.07 2.34
CA ASP A 308 9.19 -10.32 0.93
C ASP A 308 8.79 -11.77 0.61
N ASN A 309 8.65 -12.62 1.63
CA ASN A 309 8.31 -14.04 1.44
C ASN A 309 6.83 -14.28 1.68
N ILE A 310 6.14 -14.79 0.67
CA ILE A 310 4.69 -15.03 0.70
C ILE A 310 4.43 -16.51 0.47
N ALA A 311 3.54 -17.06 1.29
CA ALA A 311 3.05 -18.42 1.15
C ALA A 311 1.53 -18.43 1.00
N MET A 312 1.03 -19.36 0.20
CA MET A 312 -0.39 -19.69 0.10
C MET A 312 -0.54 -21.19 -0.13
N ALA A 313 -1.63 -21.74 0.38
CA ALA A 313 -1.95 -23.16 0.25
C ALA A 313 -3.45 -23.33 0.09
N ASP A 314 -3.88 -24.52 -0.33
CA ASP A 314 -5.28 -24.90 -0.20
C ASP A 314 -5.71 -24.97 1.28
N SER A 315 -7.02 -24.86 1.52
CA SER A 315 -7.59 -24.72 2.86
C SER A 315 -7.81 -26.03 3.61
N ASP A 316 -7.90 -27.16 2.91
CA ASP A 316 -8.45 -28.42 3.46
C ASP A 316 -7.72 -29.67 2.92
N GLY A 317 -6.42 -29.57 2.63
CA GLY A 317 -5.74 -30.58 1.81
C GLY A 317 -5.77 -32.00 2.37
N ASP A 318 -5.76 -32.13 3.70
CA ASP A 318 -5.89 -33.40 4.41
C ASP A 318 -7.28 -34.03 4.25
N ALA A 319 -8.34 -33.23 4.24
CA ALA A 319 -9.72 -33.71 4.11
C ALA A 319 -10.08 -34.08 2.67
N ARG A 320 -9.45 -33.41 1.70
CA ARG A 320 -9.74 -33.61 0.26
C ARG A 320 -8.78 -34.58 -0.41
N GLY A 321 -7.64 -34.87 0.20
CA GLY A 321 -6.61 -35.76 -0.35
C GLY A 321 -5.74 -35.12 -1.42
N TRP A 322 -5.66 -33.79 -1.46
CA TRP A 322 -4.84 -33.03 -2.40
C TRP A 322 -4.26 -31.84 -1.64
N TYR A 323 -2.97 -31.57 -1.75
CA TYR A 323 -2.32 -30.45 -1.07
C TYR A 323 -1.47 -29.66 -2.05
N VAL A 324 -1.65 -28.36 -2.12
CA VAL A 324 -0.83 -27.44 -2.91
C VAL A 324 -0.24 -26.37 -2.01
N LEU A 325 1.07 -26.19 -2.11
CA LEU A 325 1.79 -25.10 -1.45
C LEU A 325 2.51 -24.28 -2.51
N ILE A 326 2.27 -22.97 -2.50
CA ILE A 326 2.94 -22.00 -3.36
C ILE A 326 3.68 -21.03 -2.45
N ARG A 327 4.99 -20.91 -2.64
CA ARG A 327 5.83 -19.89 -2.01
C ARG A 327 6.52 -19.09 -3.09
N PHE A 328 6.64 -17.78 -2.89
CA PHE A 328 7.43 -16.91 -3.76
C PHE A 328 8.05 -15.76 -2.96
N VAL A 329 9.07 -15.14 -3.56
CA VAL A 329 9.74 -13.96 -3.00
C VAL A 329 9.59 -12.80 -3.98
N GLY A 330 9.12 -11.65 -3.51
CA GLY A 330 8.95 -10.44 -4.32
C GLY A 330 7.49 -10.14 -4.67
N GLY A 331 7.27 -9.41 -5.76
CA GLY A 331 5.95 -8.89 -6.18
C GLY A 331 5.53 -9.35 -7.58
N VAL A 332 4.89 -8.46 -8.35
CA VAL A 332 4.49 -8.70 -9.75
C VAL A 332 5.69 -9.10 -10.61
N GLY A 333 5.52 -10.11 -11.47
CA GLY A 333 6.56 -10.67 -12.32
C GLY A 333 6.71 -12.19 -12.19
N THR A 334 7.66 -12.76 -12.93
CA THR A 334 7.96 -14.20 -12.91
C THR A 334 9.17 -14.49 -12.02
N HIS A 335 8.97 -15.37 -11.05
CA HIS A 335 9.97 -15.80 -10.09
C HIS A 335 10.37 -17.25 -10.37
N ALA A 336 11.63 -17.46 -10.77
CA ALA A 336 12.16 -18.79 -11.01
C ALA A 336 12.27 -19.60 -9.70
N PHE A 337 12.11 -20.92 -9.79
CA PHE A 337 12.32 -21.80 -8.64
C PHE A 337 13.75 -21.75 -8.15
N LYS A 338 13.92 -21.83 -6.83
CA LYS A 338 15.24 -21.84 -6.22
C LYS A 338 15.87 -23.22 -6.27
N ASP A 339 17.19 -23.22 -6.16
CA ASP A 339 17.98 -24.44 -5.93
C ASP A 339 17.32 -25.25 -4.80
N PRO A 340 17.08 -26.55 -5.00
CA PRO A 340 16.28 -27.33 -4.07
C PRO A 340 16.98 -27.62 -2.73
N ALA A 341 18.28 -27.30 -2.59
CA ALA A 341 18.95 -27.28 -1.30
C ALA A 341 18.59 -26.04 -0.45
N VAL A 342 17.93 -25.03 -1.04
CA VAL A 342 17.54 -23.78 -0.36
C VAL A 342 16.12 -23.89 0.17
N ILE A 343 15.97 -23.80 1.49
CA ILE A 343 14.66 -23.93 2.16
C ILE A 343 13.73 -22.71 2.01
N TRP A 344 14.29 -21.56 1.61
CA TRP A 344 13.58 -20.28 1.45
C TRP A 344 13.64 -19.78 0.00
N GLY A 345 12.51 -19.30 -0.51
CA GLY A 345 12.41 -18.79 -1.86
C GLY A 345 11.21 -19.35 -2.60
N THR A 346 11.22 -19.19 -3.91
CA THR A 346 10.12 -19.61 -4.77
C THR A 346 10.09 -21.13 -4.93
N HIS A 347 9.02 -21.75 -4.44
CA HIS A 347 8.82 -23.21 -4.45
C HIS A 347 7.35 -23.52 -4.63
N VAL A 348 7.05 -24.60 -5.37
CA VAL A 348 5.70 -25.14 -5.49
C VAL A 348 5.72 -26.64 -5.26
N HIS A 349 4.76 -27.12 -4.47
CA HIS A 349 4.56 -28.52 -4.17
C HIS A 349 3.10 -28.86 -4.44
N TYR A 350 2.86 -30.01 -5.07
CA TYR A 350 1.52 -30.52 -5.30
C TYR A 350 1.47 -32.01 -4.94
N HIS A 351 0.77 -32.33 -3.86
CA HIS A 351 0.68 -33.65 -3.28
C HIS A 351 -0.73 -34.22 -3.48
N ILE A 352 -0.81 -35.52 -3.73
CA ILE A 352 -2.07 -36.25 -3.92
C ILE A 352 -2.04 -37.46 -2.99
N THR A 353 -2.96 -37.52 -2.04
CA THR A 353 -3.08 -38.64 -1.11
C THR A 353 -3.39 -39.92 -1.88
N GLY A 354 -2.55 -40.94 -1.72
CA GLY A 354 -2.64 -42.19 -2.48
C GLY A 354 -2.22 -42.06 -3.96
N GLY A 355 -1.73 -40.90 -4.38
CA GLY A 355 -1.26 -40.61 -5.74
C GLY A 355 0.19 -40.15 -5.78
N ASN A 356 0.55 -39.47 -6.86
CA ASN A 356 1.89 -38.91 -7.04
C ASN A 356 2.04 -37.59 -6.29
N ASN A 357 3.26 -37.35 -5.79
CA ASN A 357 3.69 -36.06 -5.24
C ASN A 357 4.61 -35.39 -6.25
N TYR A 358 4.25 -34.17 -6.65
CA TYR A 358 4.97 -33.37 -7.62
C TYR A 358 5.67 -32.22 -6.91
N THR A 359 6.95 -32.01 -7.22
CA THR A 359 7.74 -30.91 -6.67
C THR A 359 8.38 -30.09 -7.78
N CYS A 360 8.73 -28.84 -7.46
CA CYS A 360 9.46 -27.94 -8.35
C CYS A 360 10.97 -28.26 -8.45
N ALA A 361 11.35 -29.53 -8.33
CA ALA A 361 12.70 -30.03 -8.46
C ALA A 361 12.69 -31.50 -8.88
N TYR A 362 13.78 -31.98 -9.48
CA TYR A 362 13.90 -33.34 -9.98
C TYR A 362 15.35 -33.82 -9.98
N ILE A 363 15.56 -35.13 -10.04
CA ILE A 363 16.89 -35.70 -10.28
C ILE A 363 17.10 -35.84 -11.79
N ASN A 364 18.11 -35.17 -12.33
CA ASN A 364 18.42 -35.19 -13.76
C ASN A 364 19.18 -36.46 -14.18
N GLY A 365 19.49 -36.59 -15.48
CA GLY A 365 20.23 -37.75 -16.01
C GLY A 365 21.68 -37.88 -15.52
N ALA A 366 22.23 -36.84 -14.88
CA ALA A 366 23.54 -36.84 -14.24
C ALA A 366 23.47 -37.15 -12.72
N GLU A 367 22.29 -37.57 -12.22
CA GLU A 367 22.03 -37.85 -10.80
C GLU A 367 22.14 -36.60 -9.89
N GLU A 368 21.93 -35.41 -10.45
CA GLU A 368 21.94 -34.15 -9.70
C GLU A 368 20.51 -33.72 -9.35
N PHE A 369 20.32 -33.23 -8.13
CA PHE A 369 19.04 -32.67 -7.68
C PHE A 369 18.96 -31.19 -8.09
N VAL A 370 18.15 -30.90 -9.11
CA VAL A 370 18.11 -29.59 -9.76
C VAL A 370 16.69 -28.99 -9.73
N PRO A 371 16.55 -27.66 -9.76
CA PRO A 371 15.24 -27.02 -9.80
C PRO A 371 14.53 -27.28 -11.13
N SER A 372 13.19 -27.31 -11.10
CA SER A 372 12.37 -27.29 -12.31
C SER A 372 12.60 -26.01 -13.12
N GLY A 373 12.40 -26.09 -14.44
CA GLY A 373 12.15 -24.90 -15.25
C GLY A 373 10.78 -24.28 -14.96
N GLY A 374 10.56 -23.07 -15.45
CA GLY A 374 9.36 -22.28 -15.20
C GLY A 374 9.49 -21.41 -13.94
N GLY A 375 8.43 -21.35 -13.14
CA GLY A 375 8.37 -20.49 -11.96
C GLY A 375 6.95 -20.12 -11.56
N VAL A 376 6.85 -19.19 -10.61
CA VAL A 376 5.59 -18.58 -10.18
C VAL A 376 5.49 -17.19 -10.81
N THR A 377 4.43 -16.94 -11.57
CA THR A 377 4.17 -15.63 -12.19
C THR A 377 3.05 -14.93 -11.43
N ILE A 378 3.38 -13.78 -10.85
CA ILE A 378 2.43 -12.92 -10.14
C ILE A 378 1.96 -11.82 -11.09
N THR A 379 0.64 -11.69 -11.19
CA THR A 379 -0.03 -10.68 -12.04
C THR A 379 -0.66 -9.56 -11.22
N SER A 380 -1.02 -9.84 -9.97
CA SER A 380 -1.51 -8.84 -9.01
C SER A 380 -1.14 -9.26 -7.59
N MET A 381 -0.76 -8.27 -6.77
CA MET A 381 -0.51 -8.42 -5.34
C MET A 381 -1.75 -8.11 -4.47
N GLY A 382 -2.91 -7.91 -5.11
CA GLY A 382 -4.17 -7.66 -4.42
C GLY A 382 -4.29 -6.26 -3.83
N ASP A 383 -3.61 -5.27 -4.42
CA ASP A 383 -3.71 -3.87 -3.97
C ASP A 383 -5.10 -3.28 -4.24
N ASP A 384 -5.78 -3.74 -5.30
CA ASP A 384 -7.10 -3.25 -5.70
C ASP A 384 -8.24 -4.03 -5.03
N ASP A 385 -8.19 -5.37 -5.12
CA ASP A 385 -9.30 -6.25 -4.73
C ASP A 385 -8.97 -7.21 -3.59
N GLY A 386 -7.79 -7.10 -2.98
CA GLY A 386 -7.37 -7.95 -1.89
C GLY A 386 -6.96 -9.37 -2.29
N PHE A 387 -6.88 -9.72 -3.59
CA PHE A 387 -6.47 -11.05 -4.05
C PHE A 387 -5.12 -11.03 -4.77
N ILE A 388 -4.21 -11.89 -4.32
CA ILE A 388 -3.01 -12.23 -5.08
C ILE A 388 -3.41 -13.16 -6.22
N LYS A 389 -3.03 -12.80 -7.45
CA LYS A 389 -3.40 -13.52 -8.67
C LYS A 389 -2.17 -13.92 -9.45
N GLY A 390 -2.18 -15.13 -9.99
CA GLY A 390 -1.04 -15.59 -10.78
C GLY A 390 -1.17 -17.00 -11.32
N THR A 391 -0.06 -17.47 -11.85
CA THR A 391 0.11 -18.83 -12.35
C THR A 391 1.42 -19.42 -11.87
N PHE A 392 1.55 -20.74 -11.96
CA PHE A 392 2.85 -21.39 -11.84
C PHE A 392 3.00 -22.47 -12.90
N VAL A 393 4.25 -22.75 -13.29
CA VAL A 393 4.59 -23.86 -14.18
C VAL A 393 5.83 -24.54 -13.64
N MET A 394 5.73 -25.84 -13.36
CA MET A 394 6.84 -26.72 -13.03
C MET A 394 7.11 -27.62 -14.22
N SER A 395 8.20 -27.38 -14.95
CA SER A 395 8.56 -28.19 -16.11
C SER A 395 10.09 -28.29 -16.27
N PRO A 396 10.70 -29.46 -16.01
CA PRO A 396 10.07 -30.71 -15.53
C PRO A 396 9.77 -30.67 -14.02
N ALA A 397 8.59 -31.12 -13.61
CA ALA A 397 8.21 -31.41 -12.22
C ALA A 397 8.60 -32.83 -11.84
N GLY A 398 9.41 -33.01 -10.80
CA GLY A 398 9.83 -34.33 -10.33
C GLY A 398 8.73 -35.02 -9.53
N PHE A 399 8.59 -36.33 -9.71
CA PHE A 399 7.68 -37.18 -8.94
C PHE A 399 8.17 -38.64 -8.83
N GLY A 400 7.49 -39.42 -8.00
CA GLY A 400 7.81 -40.84 -7.78
C GLY A 400 9.11 -41.05 -6.99
N ASN A 401 9.64 -42.26 -7.04
CA ASN A 401 10.85 -42.62 -6.29
C ASN A 401 12.04 -41.74 -6.69
N ASN A 402 12.65 -41.10 -5.71
CA ASN A 402 13.79 -40.19 -5.87
C ASN A 402 13.55 -39.05 -6.87
N LEU A 403 12.30 -38.67 -7.17
CA LEU A 403 11.97 -37.57 -8.09
C LEU A 403 12.61 -37.71 -9.49
N LYS A 404 12.84 -38.94 -9.96
CA LYS A 404 13.45 -39.23 -11.28
C LYS A 404 12.43 -39.22 -12.42
N ASN A 405 11.16 -39.50 -12.11
CA ASN A 405 10.12 -39.33 -13.11
C ASN A 405 9.77 -37.84 -13.21
N THR A 406 9.52 -37.37 -14.43
CA THR A 406 9.24 -35.97 -14.68
C THR A 406 7.97 -35.78 -15.50
N THR A 407 7.29 -34.66 -15.26
CA THR A 407 6.12 -34.24 -16.03
C THR A 407 6.01 -32.72 -16.05
N THR A 408 4.92 -32.18 -16.59
CA THR A 408 4.59 -30.76 -16.46
C THR A 408 3.42 -30.59 -15.49
N VAL A 409 3.55 -29.67 -14.55
CA VAL A 409 2.44 -29.27 -13.67
C VAL A 409 2.22 -27.78 -13.84
N GLU A 410 0.98 -27.40 -14.06
CA GLU A 410 0.57 -26.02 -14.24
C GLU A 410 -0.47 -25.65 -13.19
N GLY A 411 -0.40 -24.40 -12.73
CA GLY A 411 -1.31 -23.87 -11.75
C GLY A 411 -1.79 -22.47 -12.08
N ARG A 412 -2.98 -22.13 -11.62
CA ARG A 412 -3.51 -20.76 -11.58
C ARG A 412 -4.18 -20.52 -10.23
N PHE A 413 -4.08 -19.31 -9.72
CA PHE A 413 -4.57 -19.00 -8.39
C PHE A 413 -5.11 -17.58 -8.29
N ARG A 414 -6.12 -17.43 -7.42
CA ARG A 414 -6.67 -16.17 -6.92
C ARG A 414 -6.85 -16.39 -5.42
N VAL A 415 -5.98 -15.84 -4.59
CA VAL A 415 -5.96 -16.11 -3.14
C VAL A 415 -6.00 -14.82 -2.35
N ARG A 416 -6.86 -14.74 -1.34
CA ARG A 416 -7.02 -13.53 -0.53
C ARG A 416 -5.75 -13.23 0.26
N LYS A 417 -5.33 -11.97 0.28
CA LYS A 417 -4.23 -11.45 1.09
C LYS A 417 -4.65 -11.32 2.56
N SER A 418 -3.77 -11.66 3.50
CA SER A 418 -4.09 -11.63 4.95
C SER A 418 -3.62 -10.38 5.71
N TRP A 419 -2.99 -9.41 5.04
CA TRP A 419 -2.29 -8.29 5.70
C TRP A 419 -2.61 -6.93 5.10
#